data_AF-A0A4Y7PWN1-F1
#
_entry.id   AF-A0A4Y7PWN1-F1
#
_cell.length_a   1.000
_cell.length_b   1.000
_cell.length_c   1.000
_cell.angle_alpha   90.00
_cell.angle_beta   90.00
_cell.angle_gamma   90.00
#
_symmetry.space_group_name_H-M   'P 1'
#
loop_
_entity.id
_entity.type
_entity.pdbx_description
1 polymer ?
#
loop_
_entity_poly.entity_id
_entity_poly.type
_entity_poly.pdbx_seq_one_letter_code
_entity_poly.pdbx_strand_id
1 'polypeptide(L)'
;MLIKAKEQELSSLNDVIAPLLAKRDRLNDDILLHKALLTPARRLFPELISEVFTHSISHHPRPQGKLAQKYDSPRRFAMPSVNETPLVLGRICRSWRRIALSTPSLW
;
A
#
# COMPACT_ATOMS: atom_id res chain seq x y z
N MET A 1 -47.58 -28.79 -9.09
CA MET A 1 -47.56 -27.72 -10.10
C MET A 1 -47.01 -26.40 -9.56
N LEU A 2 -47.45 -25.93 -8.38
CA LEU A 2 -47.03 -24.63 -7.82
C LEU A 2 -45.52 -24.49 -7.57
N ILE A 3 -44.86 -25.54 -7.05
CA ILE A 3 -43.42 -25.55 -6.77
C ILE A 3 -42.59 -25.36 -8.05
N LYS A 4 -42.92 -26.08 -9.13
CA LYS A 4 -42.25 -25.95 -10.43
C LYS A 4 -42.38 -24.54 -11.01
N ALA A 5 -43.53 -23.88 -10.84
CA ALA A 5 -43.72 -22.51 -11.28
C ALA A 5 -42.82 -21.53 -10.51
N LYS A 6 -42.63 -21.76 -9.20
CA LYS A 6 -41.74 -20.94 -8.36
C LYS A 6 -40.26 -21.17 -8.67
N GLU A 7 -39.87 -22.40 -8.97
CA GLU A 7 -38.51 -22.73 -9.43
C GLU A 7 -38.20 -22.07 -10.78
N GLN A 8 -39.16 -22.07 -11.71
CA GLN A 8 -39.00 -21.40 -13.00
C GLN A 8 -38.84 -19.88 -12.85
N GLU A 9 -39.63 -19.27 -11.96
CA GLU A 9 -39.52 -17.85 -11.63
C GLU A 9 -38.14 -17.52 -11.03
N LEU A 10 -37.64 -18.35 -10.10
CA LEU A 10 -36.29 -18.25 -9.54
C LEU A 10 -35.20 -18.37 -10.61
N SER A 11 -35.32 -19.33 -11.53
CA SER A 11 -34.38 -19.50 -12.64
C SER A 11 -34.35 -18.24 -13.51
N SER A 12 -35.52 -17.73 -13.85
CA SER A 12 -35.67 -16.55 -14.71
C SER A 12 -35.07 -15.30 -14.06
N LEU A 13 -35.23 -15.15 -12.74
CA LEU A 13 -34.59 -14.08 -11.98
C LEU A 13 -33.06 -14.23 -11.94
N ASN A 14 -32.56 -15.44 -11.71
CA ASN A 14 -31.11 -15.70 -11.70
C ASN A 14 -30.47 -15.42 -13.07
N ASP A 15 -31.17 -15.76 -14.16
CA ASP A 15 -30.72 -15.50 -15.53
C ASP A 15 -30.58 -13.99 -15.82
N VAL A 16 -31.35 -13.14 -15.14
CA VAL A 16 -31.23 -11.66 -15.23
C VAL A 16 -30.16 -11.12 -14.27
N ILE A 17 -30.07 -11.67 -13.05
CA ILE A 17 -29.12 -11.19 -12.02
C ILE A 17 -27.68 -11.50 -12.42
N ALA A 18 -27.40 -12.70 -12.93
CA ALA A 18 -26.05 -13.13 -13.30
C ALA A 18 -25.33 -12.16 -14.28
N PRO A 19 -25.92 -11.74 -15.42
CA PRO A 19 -25.26 -10.81 -16.32
C PRO A 19 -25.13 -9.40 -15.73
N LEU A 20 -26.06 -8.98 -14.86
CA LEU A 20 -25.96 -7.68 -14.18
C LEU A 20 -24.81 -7.65 -13.16
N LEU A 21 -24.61 -8.74 -12.41
CA LEU A 21 -23.46 -8.88 -11.51
C LEU A 21 -22.16 -8.91 -12.29
N ALA A 22 -22.09 -9.66 -13.39
CA ALA A 22 -20.91 -9.68 -14.26
C ALA A 22 -20.59 -8.28 -14.82
N LYS A 23 -21.63 -7.50 -15.19
CA LYS A 23 -21.45 -6.11 -15.65
C LYS A 23 -20.96 -5.19 -14.53
N ARG A 24 -21.53 -5.32 -13.32
CA ARG A 24 -21.07 -4.57 -12.13
C ARG A 24 -19.59 -4.83 -11.88
N ASP A 25 -19.18 -6.09 -11.90
CA ASP A 25 -17.81 -6.49 -11.58
C ASP A 25 -16.82 -5.92 -12.61
N ARG A 26 -17.15 -6.01 -13.91
CA ARG A 26 -16.35 -5.36 -14.97
C ARG A 26 -16.19 -3.86 -14.77
N LEU A 27 -17.28 -3.15 -14.48
CA LEU A 27 -17.22 -1.71 -14.23
C LEU A 27 -16.40 -1.37 -12.99
N ASN A 28 -16.48 -2.20 -11.95
CA ASN A 28 -15.70 -2.01 -10.74
C ASN A 28 -14.21 -2.22 -11.00
N ASP A 29 -13.85 -3.23 -11.79
CA ASP A 29 -12.47 -3.47 -12.23
C ASP A 29 -11.93 -2.29 -13.05
N ASP A 30 -12.73 -1.76 -13.98
CA ASP A 30 -12.37 -0.56 -14.76
C ASP A 30 -12.16 0.65 -13.86
N ILE A 31 -13.06 0.89 -12.90
CA ILE A 31 -12.93 1.97 -11.92
C ILE A 31 -11.65 1.81 -11.10
N LEU A 32 -11.34 0.60 -10.63
CA LEU A 32 -10.14 0.32 -9.87
C LEU A 32 -8.88 0.58 -10.70
N LEU A 33 -8.88 0.16 -11.98
CA LEU A 33 -7.78 0.44 -12.91
C LEU A 33 -7.56 1.94 -13.07
N HIS A 34 -8.62 2.70 -13.34
CA HIS A 34 -8.55 4.16 -13.51
C HIS A 34 -8.13 4.87 -12.21
N LYS A 35 -8.71 4.50 -11.06
CA LYS A 35 -8.31 5.03 -9.74
C LYS A 35 -6.85 4.75 -9.42
N ALA A 36 -6.38 3.56 -9.82
CA ALA A 36 -5.00 3.21 -9.65
C ALA A 36 -4.10 4.17 -10.49
N LEU A 37 -4.49 4.53 -11.72
CA LEU A 37 -3.74 5.50 -12.55
C LEU A 37 -3.69 6.89 -11.92
N LEU A 38 -4.73 7.26 -11.18
CA LEU A 38 -4.84 8.53 -10.48
C LEU A 38 -4.17 8.54 -9.10
N THR A 39 -3.69 7.39 -8.61
CA THR A 39 -3.11 7.31 -7.26
C THR A 39 -1.86 8.20 -7.16
N PRO A 40 -1.76 9.08 -6.14
CA PRO A 40 -0.65 10.03 -5.99
C PRO A 40 0.74 9.40 -6.10
N ALA A 41 0.89 8.16 -5.60
CA ALA A 41 2.12 7.39 -5.65
C ALA A 41 2.69 7.15 -7.06
N ARG A 42 1.88 7.31 -8.13
CA ARG A 42 2.33 7.24 -9.54
C ARG A 42 2.52 8.61 -10.20
N ARG A 43 2.03 9.68 -9.57
CA ARG A 43 2.09 11.06 -10.10
C ARG A 43 3.25 11.86 -9.55
N LEU A 44 3.78 11.50 -8.37
CA LEU A 44 5.00 12.11 -7.88
C LEU A 44 6.22 11.56 -8.64
N PHE A 45 7.04 12.49 -9.12
CA PHE A 45 8.37 12.20 -9.63
C PHE A 45 9.17 11.40 -8.59
N PRO A 46 9.90 10.35 -9.01
CA PRO A 46 10.75 9.55 -8.12
C PRO A 46 11.64 10.40 -7.20
N GLU A 47 12.13 11.53 -7.71
CA GLU A 47 12.99 12.50 -7.02
C GLU A 47 12.27 13.16 -5.83
N LEU A 48 11.01 13.56 -6.01
CA LEU A 48 10.22 14.15 -4.93
C LEU A 48 9.86 13.12 -3.86
N ILE A 49 9.60 11.87 -4.26
CA ILE A 49 9.37 10.77 -3.31
C ILE A 49 10.64 10.50 -2.50
N SER A 50 11.79 10.47 -3.16
CA SER A 50 13.10 10.33 -2.53
C SER A 50 13.37 11.45 -1.53
N GLU A 51 13.04 12.70 -1.86
CA GLU A 51 13.19 13.84 -0.95
C GLU A 51 12.25 13.75 0.26
N VAL A 52 11.00 13.30 0.08
CA VAL A 52 10.12 13.03 1.23
C VAL A 52 10.69 11.93 2.13
N PHE A 53 11.34 10.93 1.54
CA PHE A 53 11.95 9.83 2.29
C PHE A 53 13.15 10.30 3.12
N THR A 54 13.99 11.22 2.62
CA THR A 54 15.13 11.75 3.39
C THR A 54 14.67 12.51 4.64
N HIS A 55 13.56 13.26 4.54
CA HIS A 55 12.96 13.92 5.71
C HIS A 55 12.32 12.95 6.71
N SER A 56 11.98 11.72 6.28
CA SER A 56 11.34 10.70 7.11
C SER A 56 12.32 9.93 8.03
N ILE A 57 13.63 10.14 7.87
CA ILE A 57 14.68 9.47 8.68
C ILE A 57 14.95 10.24 9.98
N SER A 58 14.73 11.56 9.99
CA SER A 58 15.08 12.45 11.11
C SER A 58 14.12 12.40 12.31
N HIS A 59 13.04 11.61 12.26
CA HIS A 59 11.96 11.65 13.25
C HIS A 59 11.92 10.47 14.23
N HIS A 60 13.02 9.77 14.48
CA HIS A 60 13.00 8.78 15.57
C HIS A 60 13.14 9.46 16.94
N PRO A 61 12.20 9.26 17.88
CA PRO A 61 12.43 9.63 19.27
C PRO A 61 13.65 8.85 19.75
N ARG A 62 14.65 9.56 20.28
CA ARG A 62 15.69 8.93 21.10
C ARG A 62 14.98 8.04 22.13
N PRO A 63 15.45 6.82 22.41
CA PRO A 63 14.85 6.00 23.45
C PRO A 63 14.91 6.78 24.78
N GLN A 64 13.78 7.36 25.18
CA GLN A 64 13.62 7.99 26.48
C GLN A 64 13.45 6.86 27.49
N GLY A 65 14.58 6.38 27.99
CA GLY A 65 14.64 5.38 29.04
C GLY A 65 16.00 5.44 29.72
N LYS A 66 16.03 5.21 31.04
CA LYS A 66 17.22 5.29 31.91
C LYS A 66 18.38 4.34 31.51
N LEU A 67 18.25 3.55 30.44
CA LEU A 67 19.30 2.69 29.89
C LEU A 67 20.13 3.37 28.78
N ALA A 68 19.75 4.56 28.32
CA ALA A 68 20.47 5.27 27.26
C ALA A 68 21.83 5.86 27.70
N GLN A 69 22.11 5.93 29.00
CA GLN A 69 23.25 6.67 29.55
C GLN A 69 24.54 5.86 29.69
N LYS A 70 24.56 4.56 29.34
CA LYS A 70 25.75 3.70 29.56
C LYS A 70 26.60 3.44 28.30
N TYR A 71 26.10 3.80 27.12
CA TYR A 71 26.82 3.62 25.86
C TYR A 71 26.60 4.83 24.95
N ASP A 72 27.15 5.98 25.35
CA ASP A 72 27.49 7.08 24.42
C ASP A 72 28.63 6.61 23.51
N SER A 73 28.32 5.68 22.61
CA SER A 73 29.21 5.33 21.51
C SER A 73 28.70 6.04 20.26
N PRO A 74 29.52 6.85 19.58
CA PRO A 74 29.13 7.62 18.39
C PRO A 74 28.91 6.74 17.14
N ARG A 75 28.89 5.41 17.31
CA ARG A 75 28.76 4.41 16.25
C ARG A 75 27.65 3.44 16.59
N ARG A 76 26.41 3.92 16.72
CA ARG A 76 25.27 3.03 16.56
C ARG A 76 25.24 2.66 15.08
N PHE A 77 25.72 1.46 14.75
CA PHE A 77 25.33 0.82 13.48
C PHE A 77 23.81 0.91 13.41
N ALA A 78 23.29 1.54 12.36
CA ALA A 78 21.85 1.59 12.14
C ALA A 78 21.36 0.15 12.15
N MET A 79 20.61 -0.23 13.19
CA MET A 79 20.00 -1.55 13.25
C MET A 79 18.81 -1.50 12.29
N PRO A 80 18.86 -2.19 11.15
CA PRO A 80 17.77 -2.12 10.18
C PRO A 80 16.54 -2.79 10.80
N SER A 81 15.56 -1.97 11.18
CA SER A 81 14.25 -2.44 11.63
C SER A 81 13.28 -2.41 10.48
N VAL A 82 12.59 -3.53 10.26
CA VAL A 82 11.57 -3.64 9.20
C VAL A 82 10.35 -2.74 9.45
N ASN A 83 10.23 -2.20 10.67
CA ASN A 83 9.16 -1.28 11.08
C ASN A 83 9.63 0.18 11.10
N GLU A 84 10.88 0.45 10.75
CA GLU A 84 11.46 1.79 10.72
C GLU A 84 11.80 2.21 9.27
N THR A 85 11.99 3.51 9.08
CA THR A 85 12.53 4.03 7.83
C THR A 85 14.01 3.62 7.68
N PRO A 86 14.47 3.35 6.46
CA PRO A 86 13.73 3.44 5.20
C PRO A 86 12.90 2.19 4.85
N LEU A 87 13.07 1.07 5.56
CA LEU A 87 12.49 -0.23 5.18
C LEU A 87 10.96 -0.25 5.14
N VAL A 88 10.29 0.46 6.05
CA VAL A 88 8.82 0.55 6.10
C VAL A 88 8.24 1.21 4.84
N LEU A 89 8.98 2.13 4.20
CA LEU A 89 8.55 2.84 2.99
C LEU A 89 8.43 1.89 1.80
N GLY A 90 9.28 0.86 1.76
CA GLY A 90 9.25 -0.19 0.72
C GLY A 90 8.08 -1.16 0.83
N ARG A 91 7.25 -1.10 1.87
CA ARG A 91 6.04 -1.94 2.02
C ARG A 91 4.82 -1.37 1.30
N ILE A 92 4.81 -0.07 0.98
CA ILE A 92 3.63 0.62 0.45
C ILE A 92 3.30 0.16 -0.98
N CYS A 93 4.28 0.20 -1.89
CA CYS A 93 4.11 -0.33 -3.24
C CYS A 93 5.46 -0.67 -3.90
N ARG A 94 5.42 -1.37 -5.05
CA ARG A 94 6.63 -1.73 -5.81
C ARG A 94 7.44 -0.50 -6.25
N SER A 95 6.78 0.60 -6.62
CA SER A 95 7.47 1.83 -7.05
C SER A 95 8.24 2.47 -5.90
N TRP A 96 7.62 2.59 -4.72
CA TRP A 96 8.24 3.17 -3.53
C TRP A 96 9.41 2.32 -3.03
N ARG A 97 9.28 0.99 -3.09
CA ARG A 97 10.41 0.08 -2.81
C ARG A 97 11.59 0.32 -3.74
N ARG A 98 11.33 0.43 -5.05
CA ARG A 98 12.37 0.71 -6.04
C ARG A 98 13.07 2.03 -5.74
N ILE A 99 12.29 3.08 -5.45
CA ILE A 99 12.82 4.41 -5.10
C ILE A 99 13.68 4.33 -3.84
N ALA A 100 13.19 3.73 -2.76
CA ALA A 100 13.93 3.60 -1.51
C ALA A 100 15.26 2.83 -1.65
N LEU A 101 15.27 1.76 -2.47
CA LEU A 101 16.50 1.02 -2.75
C LEU A 101 17.47 1.78 -3.68
N SER A 102 16.95 2.66 -4.55
CA SER A 102 17.76 3.48 -5.46
C SER A 102 18.23 4.80 -4.88
N THR A 103 17.82 5.17 -3.67
CA THR A 103 18.23 6.41 -3.01
C THR A 103 19.32 6.11 -1.96
N PRO A 104 20.61 6.35 -2.25
CA PRO A 104 21.71 6.00 -1.35
C PRO A 104 21.67 6.78 -0.02
N SER A 105 21.13 8.01 -0.01
CA SER A 105 21.06 8.84 1.20
C SER A 105 20.10 8.31 2.27
N LEU A 106 19.38 7.21 2.01
CA LEU A 106 18.52 6.56 2.99
C LEU A 106 19.22 5.47 3.82
N TRP A 107 20.42 5.05 3.43
CA TRP A 107 21.16 3.92 4.01
C TRP A 107 22.49 4.40 4.61
#